data_AF-A0A3B5MTB8-F1
#
_entry.id   AF-A0A3B5MTB8-F1
#
_cell.length_a   1.000
_cell.length_b   1.000
_cell.length_c   1.000
_cell.angle_alpha   90.00
_cell.angle_beta   90.00
_cell.angle_gamma   90.00
#
_symmetry.space_group_name_H-M   'P 1'
#
loop_
_entity.id
_entity.type
_entity.pdbx_description
1 polymer ?
#
loop_
_entity_poly.entity_id
_entity_poly.type
_entity_poly.pdbx_seq_one_letter_code
_entity_poly.pdbx_strand_id
1 'polypeptide(L)'
;MQVDARSESIEKKVGRLDAELLKYKDQLKKMRDGPSKNMVKQKAMRVLKQKRMYEGQREQLAQQSFNMEQANYTIQTLKDTKTTVEAMKIGAKEMKKAYKDVKLDQIDDLQDQLEDMMEEAGEVQESLSRSYCTPDIDEEDLEAELDALGDELLLDDDTSYLDEASAAPSIPEGIPSDSKTNKDGVLVDEFGLPQIPAS
;
A
#
# COMPACT_ATOMS: atom_id res chain seq x y z
N MET A 1 -8.81 17.11 -21.60
CA MET A 1 -9.29 16.12 -22.59
C MET A 1 -10.29 16.77 -23.55
N GLN A 2 -10.60 16.14 -24.70
CA GLN A 2 -11.54 16.71 -25.68
C GLN A 2 -12.98 16.87 -25.12
N VAL A 3 -13.36 16.03 -24.16
CA VAL A 3 -14.65 16.10 -23.44
C VAL A 3 -14.73 17.34 -22.56
N ASP A 4 -13.66 17.67 -21.81
CA ASP A 4 -13.61 18.84 -20.92
C ASP A 4 -13.81 20.16 -21.70
N ALA A 5 -13.12 20.31 -22.84
CA ALA A 5 -13.25 21.51 -23.67
C ALA A 5 -14.67 21.68 -24.24
N ARG A 6 -15.34 20.56 -24.57
CA ARG A 6 -16.75 20.58 -24.99
C ARG A 6 -17.66 20.93 -23.82
N SER A 7 -17.42 20.38 -22.63
CA SER A 7 -18.17 20.68 -21.41
C SER A 7 -18.11 22.18 -21.09
N GLU A 8 -16.90 22.76 -21.07
CA GLU A 8 -16.69 24.18 -20.81
C GLU A 8 -17.40 25.07 -21.83
N SER A 9 -17.39 24.69 -23.12
CA SER A 9 -18.12 25.40 -24.17
C SER A 9 -19.64 25.39 -23.92
N ILE A 10 -20.19 24.24 -23.52
CA ILE A 10 -21.61 24.10 -23.22
C ILE A 10 -21.98 24.89 -21.96
N GLU A 11 -21.17 24.86 -20.91
CA GLU A 11 -21.39 25.65 -19.70
C GLU A 11 -21.41 27.15 -19.99
N LYS A 12 -20.49 27.65 -20.81
CA LYS A 12 -20.49 29.06 -21.26
C LYS A 12 -21.78 29.40 -22.02
N LYS A 13 -22.30 28.50 -22.86
CA LYS A 13 -23.58 28.71 -23.57
C LYS A 13 -24.77 28.71 -22.61
N VAL A 14 -24.83 27.77 -21.66
CA VAL A 14 -25.87 27.71 -20.63
C VAL A 14 -25.87 28.99 -19.80
N GLY A 15 -24.70 29.45 -19.35
CA GLY A 15 -24.57 30.71 -18.58
C GLY A 15 -25.06 31.95 -19.34
N ARG A 16 -24.79 32.04 -20.65
CA ARG A 16 -25.34 33.13 -21.49
C ARG A 16 -26.86 33.09 -21.57
N LEU A 17 -27.43 31.89 -21.77
CA LEU A 17 -28.89 31.71 -21.84
C LEU A 17 -29.56 31.99 -20.49
N ASP A 18 -28.91 31.66 -19.38
CA ASP A 18 -29.38 32.01 -18.03
C ASP A 18 -29.44 33.52 -17.80
N ALA A 19 -28.38 34.23 -18.18
CA ALA A 19 -28.36 35.69 -18.10
C ALA A 19 -29.47 36.32 -18.97
N GLU A 20 -29.75 35.77 -20.15
CA GLU A 20 -30.84 36.23 -21.01
C GLU A 20 -32.22 35.94 -20.40
N LEU A 21 -32.42 34.74 -19.84
CA LEU A 21 -33.66 34.37 -19.15
C LEU A 21 -33.92 35.25 -17.94
N LEU A 22 -32.88 35.64 -17.19
CA LEU A 22 -33.02 36.56 -16.07
C LEU A 22 -33.54 37.93 -16.54
N LYS A 23 -32.99 38.47 -17.64
CA LYS A 23 -33.48 39.73 -18.24
C LYS A 23 -34.94 39.63 -18.65
N TYR A 24 -35.36 38.54 -19.31
CA TYR A 24 -36.76 38.35 -19.67
C TYR A 24 -37.67 38.21 -18.45
N LYS A 25 -37.23 37.52 -17.40
CA LYS A 25 -37.98 37.39 -16.14
C LYS A 25 -38.22 38.76 -15.51
N ASP A 26 -37.21 39.61 -15.44
CA ASP A 26 -37.32 40.95 -14.88
C ASP A 26 -38.17 41.88 -15.74
N GLN A 27 -38.07 41.77 -17.07
CA GLN A 27 -38.94 42.49 -18.01
C GLN A 27 -40.40 42.08 -17.80
N LEU A 28 -40.70 40.77 -17.77
CA LEU A 28 -42.06 40.25 -17.60
C LEU A 28 -42.70 40.67 -16.28
N LYS A 29 -41.93 40.76 -15.19
CA LYS A 29 -42.41 41.25 -13.89
C LYS A 29 -42.92 42.70 -13.94
N LYS A 30 -42.30 43.54 -14.76
CA LYS A 30 -42.62 44.98 -14.89
C LYS A 30 -43.74 45.24 -15.90
N MET A 31 -44.18 44.23 -16.65
CA MET A 31 -45.19 44.37 -17.70
C MET A 31 -46.59 44.05 -17.21
N ARG A 32 -47.55 44.90 -17.59
CA ARG A 32 -48.99 44.60 -17.46
C ARG A 32 -49.38 43.48 -18.43
N ASP A 33 -50.38 42.69 -18.05
CA ASP A 33 -50.89 41.63 -18.90
C ASP A 33 -51.45 42.18 -20.21
N GLY A 34 -51.15 41.48 -21.31
CA GLY A 34 -51.54 41.88 -22.65
C GLY A 34 -50.65 41.30 -23.74
N PRO A 35 -50.92 41.64 -25.03
CA PRO A 35 -50.22 41.10 -26.19
C PRO A 35 -48.70 41.27 -26.12
N SER A 36 -48.22 42.43 -25.64
CA SER A 36 -46.79 42.71 -25.49
C SER A 36 -46.10 41.78 -24.50
N LYS A 37 -46.73 41.50 -23.34
CA LYS A 37 -46.20 40.57 -22.34
C LYS A 37 -46.18 39.13 -22.87
N ASN A 38 -47.19 38.74 -23.65
CA ASN A 38 -47.22 37.43 -24.31
C ASN A 38 -46.09 37.25 -25.32
N MET A 39 -45.74 38.28 -26.10
CA MET A 39 -44.59 38.22 -27.01
C MET A 39 -43.26 38.00 -26.27
N VAL A 40 -43.03 38.71 -25.16
CA VAL A 40 -41.84 38.53 -24.33
C VAL A 40 -41.81 37.14 -23.71
N LYS A 41 -42.95 36.64 -23.24
CA LYS A 41 -43.08 35.27 -22.71
C LYS A 41 -42.70 34.23 -23.77
N GLN A 42 -43.14 34.39 -25.01
CA GLN A 42 -42.79 33.48 -26.11
C GLN A 42 -41.28 33.50 -26.41
N LYS A 43 -40.64 34.67 -26.38
CA LYS A 43 -39.17 34.79 -26.53
C LYS A 43 -38.45 34.05 -25.39
N ALA A 44 -38.85 34.29 -24.15
CA ALA A 44 -38.29 33.61 -22.97
C ALA A 44 -38.45 32.08 -23.06
N MET A 45 -39.61 31.60 -23.54
CA MET A 45 -39.84 30.16 -23.75
C MET A 45 -38.90 29.53 -24.78
N ARG A 46 -38.53 30.26 -25.85
CA ARG A 46 -37.55 29.78 -26.85
C ARG A 46 -36.16 29.64 -26.24
N VAL A 47 -35.72 30.64 -25.47
CA VAL A 47 -34.43 30.62 -24.77
C VAL A 47 -34.39 29.50 -23.74
N LEU A 48 -35.49 29.29 -22.99
CA LEU A 48 -35.58 28.19 -22.02
C LEU A 48 -35.47 26.81 -22.67
N LYS A 49 -36.12 26.61 -23.83
CA LYS A 49 -35.98 25.36 -24.61
C LYS A 49 -34.53 25.13 -25.05
N GLN A 50 -33.87 26.18 -25.54
CA GLN A 50 -32.47 26.11 -25.94
C GLN A 50 -31.55 25.80 -24.75
N LYS A 51 -31.81 26.41 -23.58
CA LYS A 51 -31.08 26.12 -22.35
C LYS A 51 -31.21 24.64 -21.96
N ARG A 52 -32.43 24.12 -21.91
CA ARG A 52 -32.69 22.70 -21.58
C ARG A 52 -31.98 21.73 -22.54
N MET A 53 -31.92 22.06 -23.83
CA MET A 53 -31.19 21.26 -24.81
C MET A 53 -29.69 21.18 -24.46
N TYR A 54 -29.07 22.30 -24.10
CA TYR A 54 -27.65 22.32 -23.70
C TYR A 54 -27.41 21.69 -22.33
N GLU A 55 -28.33 21.82 -21.37
CA GLU A 55 -28.25 21.10 -20.10
C GLU A 55 -28.26 19.58 -20.31
N GLY A 56 -29.11 19.06 -21.22
CA GLY A 56 -29.10 17.64 -21.59
C GLY A 56 -27.79 17.21 -22.27
N GLN A 57 -27.22 18.04 -23.15
CA GLN A 57 -25.89 17.75 -23.73
C GLN A 57 -24.79 17.74 -22.66
N ARG A 58 -24.86 18.63 -21.66
CA ARG A 58 -23.91 18.65 -20.54
C ARG A 58 -23.99 17.35 -19.72
N GLU A 59 -25.20 16.88 -19.44
CA GLU A 59 -25.41 15.61 -18.73
C GLU A 59 -24.82 14.42 -19.50
N GLN A 60 -25.02 14.36 -20.82
CA GLN A 60 -24.41 13.34 -21.68
C GLN A 60 -22.88 13.37 -21.63
N LEU A 61 -22.27 14.56 -21.67
CA LEU A 61 -20.81 14.71 -21.56
C LEU A 61 -20.30 14.31 -20.17
N ALA A 62 -21.05 14.60 -19.11
CA ALA A 62 -20.71 14.18 -17.75
C ALA A 62 -20.69 12.65 -17.65
N GLN A 63 -21.71 11.97 -18.19
CA GLN A 63 -21.73 10.51 -18.25
C GLN A 63 -20.58 9.95 -19.10
N GLN A 64 -20.26 10.57 -20.23
CA GLN A 64 -19.12 10.18 -21.05
C GLN A 64 -17.80 10.31 -20.28
N SER A 65 -17.61 11.42 -19.55
CA SER A 65 -16.42 11.64 -18.72
C SER A 65 -16.28 10.58 -17.64
N PHE A 66 -17.37 10.28 -16.92
CA PHE A 66 -17.40 9.23 -15.91
C PHE A 66 -17.01 7.86 -16.49
N ASN A 67 -17.58 7.49 -17.65
CA ASN A 67 -17.24 6.23 -18.30
C ASN A 67 -15.76 6.17 -18.71
N MET A 68 -15.18 7.30 -19.14
CA MET A 68 -13.74 7.39 -19.46
C MET A 68 -12.88 7.27 -18.21
N GLU A 69 -13.27 7.89 -17.10
CA GLU A 69 -12.57 7.79 -15.82
C GLU A 69 -12.55 6.34 -15.32
N GLN A 70 -13.68 5.64 -15.39
CA GLN A 70 -13.76 4.22 -15.06
C GLN A 70 -12.87 3.35 -15.96
N ALA A 71 -12.85 3.64 -17.27
CA ALA A 71 -11.96 2.96 -18.21
C ALA A 71 -10.49 3.23 -17.88
N ASN A 72 -10.12 4.47 -17.53
CA ASN A 72 -8.77 4.82 -17.14
C ASN A 72 -8.33 4.11 -15.84
N TYR A 73 -9.22 4.02 -14.85
CA TYR A 73 -8.96 3.26 -13.63
C TYR A 73 -8.71 1.77 -13.92
N THR A 74 -9.54 1.18 -14.79
CA THR A 74 -9.36 -0.20 -15.24
C THR A 74 -8.03 -0.38 -15.98
N ILE A 75 -7.68 0.55 -16.87
CA ILE A 75 -6.39 0.53 -17.58
C ILE A 75 -5.21 0.61 -16.59
N GLN A 76 -5.32 1.44 -15.55
CA GLN A 76 -4.27 1.54 -14.54
C GLN A 76 -4.11 0.22 -13.77
N THR A 77 -5.22 -0.37 -13.33
CA THR A 77 -5.23 -1.69 -12.67
C THR A 77 -4.60 -2.77 -13.56
N LEU A 78 -4.91 -2.76 -14.86
CA LEU A 78 -4.32 -3.69 -15.84
C LEU A 78 -2.82 -3.47 -16.03
N LYS A 79 -2.35 -2.21 -15.99
CA LYS A 79 -0.90 -1.91 -16.05
C LYS A 79 -0.19 -2.44 -14.81
N ASP A 80 -0.76 -2.23 -13.62
CA ASP A 80 -0.17 -2.70 -12.37
C ASP A 80 -0.11 -4.23 -12.36
N THR A 81 -1.20 -4.90 -12.77
CA THR A 81 -1.25 -6.35 -12.95
C THR A 81 -0.19 -6.85 -13.93
N LYS A 82 -0.01 -6.15 -15.06
CA LYS A 82 1.03 -6.48 -16.04
C LYS A 82 2.43 -6.42 -15.40
N THR A 83 2.73 -5.36 -14.65
CA THR A 83 4.01 -5.21 -13.94
C THR A 83 4.23 -6.38 -12.97
N THR A 84 3.22 -6.77 -12.19
CA THR A 84 3.31 -7.95 -11.30
C THR A 84 3.60 -9.23 -12.08
N VAL A 85 2.90 -9.46 -13.20
CA VAL A 85 3.12 -10.64 -14.05
C VAL A 85 4.53 -10.66 -14.64
N GLU A 86 5.05 -9.50 -15.05
CA GLU A 86 6.43 -9.37 -15.54
C GLU A 86 7.44 -9.71 -14.43
N ALA A 87 7.23 -9.23 -13.20
CA ALA A 87 8.07 -9.58 -12.05
C ALA A 87 8.02 -11.08 -11.72
N MET A 88 6.82 -11.68 -11.73
CA MET A 88 6.66 -13.13 -11.54
C MET A 88 7.40 -13.94 -12.62
N LYS A 89 7.38 -13.48 -13.87
CA LYS A 89 8.10 -14.13 -14.97
C LYS A 89 9.60 -14.07 -14.79
N ILE A 90 10.13 -12.97 -14.25
CA ILE A 90 11.55 -12.83 -13.90
C ILE A 90 11.89 -13.82 -12.77
N GLY A 91 11.13 -13.80 -11.67
CA GLY A 91 11.35 -14.73 -10.54
C GLY A 91 11.26 -16.20 -10.95
N ALA A 92 10.31 -16.56 -11.80
CA ALA A 92 10.20 -17.92 -12.34
C ALA A 92 11.41 -18.32 -13.19
N LYS A 93 12.00 -17.39 -13.95
CA LYS A 93 13.21 -17.62 -14.74
C LYS A 93 14.43 -17.82 -13.84
N GLU A 94 14.57 -17.01 -12.79
CA GLU A 94 15.63 -17.13 -11.79
C GLU A 94 15.51 -18.43 -11.00
N MET A 95 14.31 -18.77 -10.52
CA MET A 95 14.04 -20.05 -9.87
C MET A 95 14.40 -21.23 -10.77
N LYS A 96 14.05 -21.18 -12.07
CA LYS A 96 14.44 -22.22 -13.03
C LYS A 96 15.95 -22.29 -13.25
N LYS A 97 16.67 -21.18 -13.13
CA LYS A 97 18.14 -21.16 -13.22
C LYS A 97 18.76 -21.74 -11.96
N ALA A 98 18.31 -21.32 -10.78
CA ALA A 98 18.73 -21.88 -9.50
C ALA A 98 18.53 -23.40 -9.47
N TYR A 99 17.36 -23.89 -9.91
CA TYR A 99 17.09 -25.33 -10.03
C TYR A 99 18.02 -26.10 -10.97
N LYS A 100 18.62 -25.44 -11.97
CA LYS A 100 19.63 -26.07 -12.85
C LYS A 100 21.03 -26.01 -12.26
N ASP A 101 21.30 -24.99 -11.46
CA ASP A 101 22.58 -24.80 -10.77
C ASP A 101 22.65 -25.68 -9.50
N VAL A 102 21.52 -26.11 -8.95
CA VAL A 102 21.44 -27.26 -8.04
C VAL A 102 21.79 -28.51 -8.85
N LYS A 103 23.06 -28.92 -8.75
CA LYS A 103 23.52 -30.17 -9.34
C LYS A 103 22.84 -31.33 -8.58
N LEU A 104 22.07 -32.15 -9.29
CA LEU A 104 21.51 -33.38 -8.72
C LEU A 104 22.61 -34.27 -8.09
N ASP A 105 23.81 -34.26 -8.68
CA ASP A 105 24.99 -34.94 -8.14
C ASP A 105 25.36 -34.48 -6.71
N GLN A 106 25.08 -33.22 -6.35
CA GLN A 106 25.31 -32.70 -5.00
C GLN A 106 24.17 -33.00 -4.03
N ILE A 107 23.00 -33.42 -4.53
CA ILE A 107 21.90 -33.86 -3.68
C ILE A 107 22.18 -35.27 -3.18
N ASP A 108 22.70 -36.16 -4.03
CA ASP A 108 23.15 -37.49 -3.62
C ASP A 108 24.30 -37.37 -2.61
N ASP A 109 25.33 -36.55 -2.89
CA ASP A 109 26.43 -36.29 -1.93
C ASP A 109 25.95 -35.68 -0.60
N LEU A 110 24.92 -34.80 -0.63
CA LEU A 110 24.36 -34.19 0.58
C LEU A 110 23.48 -35.17 1.36
N GLN A 111 22.78 -36.07 0.65
CA GLN A 111 21.97 -37.11 1.26
C GLN A 111 22.85 -38.16 1.93
N ASP A 112 23.94 -38.57 1.28
CA ASP A 112 24.98 -39.43 1.85
C ASP A 112 25.65 -38.74 3.06
N GLN A 113 26.00 -37.45 2.98
CA GLN A 113 26.53 -36.70 4.13
C GLN A 113 25.53 -36.52 5.27
N LEU A 114 24.23 -36.42 4.98
CA LEU A 114 23.18 -36.37 6.00
C LEU A 114 22.98 -37.73 6.67
N GLU A 115 23.12 -38.83 5.93
CA GLU A 115 23.07 -40.19 6.45
C GLU A 115 24.29 -40.46 7.33
N ASP A 116 25.50 -40.13 6.87
CA ASP A 116 26.75 -40.20 7.64
C ASP A 116 26.68 -39.35 8.92
N MET A 117 26.11 -38.15 8.85
CA MET A 117 25.99 -37.25 10.00
C MET A 117 24.89 -37.69 10.99
N MET A 118 23.82 -38.34 10.52
CA MET A 118 22.85 -38.99 11.41
C MET A 118 23.43 -40.25 12.07
N GLU A 119 24.26 -41.01 11.35
CA GLU A 119 25.00 -42.15 11.89
C GLU A 119 26.03 -41.69 12.93
N GLU A 120 26.81 -40.65 12.65
CA GLU A 120 27.71 -40.00 13.62
C GLU A 120 26.94 -39.42 14.81
N ALA A 121 25.80 -38.76 14.60
CA ALA A 121 24.97 -38.26 15.70
C ALA A 121 24.42 -39.42 16.56
N GLY A 122 24.06 -40.55 15.94
CA GLY A 122 23.68 -41.79 16.61
C GLY A 122 24.85 -42.41 17.39
N GLU A 123 26.05 -42.46 16.81
CA GLU A 123 27.27 -42.94 17.47
C GLU A 123 27.72 -42.01 18.59
N VAL A 124 27.59 -40.69 18.42
CA VAL A 124 27.84 -39.69 19.46
C VAL A 124 26.82 -39.85 20.57
N GLN A 125 25.55 -40.06 20.27
CA GLN A 125 24.52 -40.30 21.28
C GLN A 125 24.70 -41.65 21.98
N GLU A 126 25.14 -42.71 21.29
CA GLU A 126 25.47 -44.00 21.90
C GLU A 126 26.77 -43.92 22.72
N SER A 127 27.78 -43.17 22.27
CA SER A 127 29.06 -42.97 22.96
C SER A 127 28.92 -42.06 24.19
N LEU A 128 28.10 -41.00 24.06
CA LEU A 128 27.68 -40.16 25.18
C LEU A 128 26.79 -40.96 26.15
N SER A 129 25.89 -41.82 25.67
CA SER A 129 25.08 -42.71 26.52
C SER A 129 25.92 -43.81 27.21
N ARG A 130 26.97 -44.32 26.55
CA ARG A 130 27.96 -45.22 27.18
C ARG A 130 28.80 -44.53 28.26
N SER A 131 29.00 -43.21 28.17
CA SER A 131 29.67 -42.41 29.22
C SER A 131 28.72 -41.82 30.26
N TYR A 132 27.44 -41.64 29.93
CA TYR A 132 26.38 -41.20 30.83
C TYR A 132 25.41 -42.36 31.08
N CYS A 133 25.84 -43.31 31.92
CA CYS A 133 24.89 -43.89 32.85
C CYS A 133 24.52 -42.75 33.82
N THR A 134 23.56 -41.90 33.44
CA THR A 134 23.03 -40.86 34.31
C THR A 134 22.54 -41.52 35.60
N PRO A 135 22.97 -41.05 36.79
CA PRO A 135 22.31 -41.45 38.02
C PRO A 135 20.82 -41.12 37.90
N ASP A 136 19.93 -41.98 38.40
CA ASP A 136 18.49 -41.68 38.45
C ASP A 136 18.28 -40.31 39.11
N ILE A 137 17.86 -39.33 38.31
CA ILE A 137 17.46 -38.01 38.79
C ILE A 137 15.99 -38.15 39.18
N ASP A 138 15.66 -37.84 40.43
CA ASP A 138 14.30 -37.94 40.94
C ASP A 138 13.46 -36.79 40.35
N GLU A 139 12.41 -37.14 39.58
CA GLU A 139 11.52 -36.17 38.94
C GLU A 139 10.78 -35.30 39.98
N GLU A 140 10.58 -35.79 41.21
CA GLU A 140 9.95 -35.02 42.29
C GLU A 140 10.80 -33.84 42.77
N ASP A 141 12.14 -33.97 42.75
CA ASP A 141 13.05 -32.91 43.21
C ASP A 141 13.12 -31.76 42.18
N LEU A 142 13.04 -32.12 40.88
CA LEU A 142 12.98 -31.17 39.77
C LEU A 142 11.66 -30.40 39.73
N GLU A 143 10.54 -31.04 40.05
CA GLU A 143 9.23 -30.39 40.09
C GLU A 143 9.15 -29.39 41.26
N ALA A 144 9.75 -29.72 42.41
CA ALA A 144 9.86 -28.81 43.55
C ALA A 144 10.76 -27.58 43.28
N GLU A 145 11.89 -27.75 42.57
CA GLU A 145 12.71 -26.62 42.14
C GLU A 145 12.00 -25.75 41.09
N LEU A 146 11.22 -26.34 40.18
CA LEU A 146 10.46 -25.61 39.16
C LEU A 146 9.36 -24.75 39.78
N ASP A 147 8.63 -25.28 40.76
CA ASP A 147 7.60 -24.53 41.49
C ASP A 147 8.21 -23.34 42.24
N ALA A 148 9.39 -23.53 42.86
CA ALA A 148 10.10 -22.44 43.53
C ALA A 148 10.53 -21.31 42.56
N LEU A 149 10.91 -21.66 41.33
CA LEU A 149 11.28 -20.68 40.29
C LEU A 149 10.05 -19.93 39.73
N GLY A 150 8.89 -20.58 39.65
CA GLY A 150 7.63 -19.96 39.23
C GLY A 150 7.15 -18.86 40.18
N ASP A 151 7.33 -19.07 41.48
CA ASP A 151 6.99 -18.08 42.51
C ASP A 151 7.96 -16.87 42.51
N GLU A 152 9.23 -17.06 42.13
CA GLU A 152 10.21 -15.97 42.00
C GLU A 152 9.88 -15.06 40.81
N LEU A 153 9.35 -15.60 39.71
CA LEU A 153 9.03 -14.83 38.49
C LEU A 153 7.70 -14.04 38.59
N LEU A 154 6.80 -14.46 39.49
CA LEU A 154 5.53 -13.77 39.78
C LEU A 154 5.67 -12.59 40.75
N LEU A 155 6.80 -12.47 41.47
CA LEU A 155 7.08 -11.37 42.39
C LEU A 155 7.69 -10.13 41.70
N ASP A 156 8.12 -10.23 40.44
CA ASP A 156 8.69 -9.12 39.66
C ASP A 156 7.69 -8.52 38.64
N ASP A 157 6.39 -8.85 38.75
CA ASP A 157 5.30 -8.28 37.93
C ASP A 157 4.91 -6.84 38.36
N ASP A 158 5.88 -6.05 38.83
CA ASP A 158 5.77 -4.59 38.87
C ASP A 158 5.90 -4.08 37.42
N THR A 159 4.78 -4.12 36.72
CA THR A 159 4.53 -3.65 35.33
C THR A 159 4.78 -2.15 35.09
N SER A 160 5.68 -1.54 35.86
CA SER A 160 6.20 -0.17 35.69
C SER A 160 6.92 0.06 34.35
N TYR A 161 7.35 -1.00 33.66
CA TYR A 161 8.08 -0.87 32.39
C TYR A 161 7.17 -0.55 31.17
N LEU A 162 5.85 -0.71 31.29
CA LEU A 162 4.91 -0.49 30.18
C LEU A 162 4.40 0.96 30.08
N ASP A 163 4.50 1.76 31.14
CA ASP A 163 3.95 3.14 31.15
C ASP A 163 4.92 4.17 30.52
N GLU A 164 6.24 3.92 30.55
CA GLU A 164 7.25 4.85 30.01
C GLU A 164 7.34 4.83 28.47
N ALA A 165 6.81 3.80 27.81
CA ALA A 165 6.73 3.71 26.35
C ALA A 165 5.68 4.68 25.73
N SER A 166 4.76 5.21 26.55
CA SER A 166 3.70 6.12 26.10
C SER A 166 4.10 7.61 26.16
N ALA A 167 5.25 7.94 26.74
CA ALA A 167 5.78 9.29 26.90
C ALA A 167 6.93 9.64 25.93
N ALA A 168 7.12 8.87 24.86
CA ALA A 168 8.15 9.14 23.86
C ALA A 168 7.81 10.43 23.05
N PRO A 169 8.75 11.38 22.91
CA PRO A 169 8.50 12.62 22.19
C PRO A 169 8.37 12.41 20.68
N SER A 170 7.50 13.18 20.05
CA SER A 170 7.19 13.17 18.61
C SER A 170 8.45 13.30 17.74
N ILE A 171 8.53 12.49 16.68
CA ILE A 171 9.64 12.42 15.72
C ILE A 171 9.78 13.77 14.96
N PRO A 172 11.00 14.35 14.80
CA PRO A 172 11.21 15.57 14.02
C PRO A 172 11.12 15.32 12.51
N GLU A 173 10.46 16.23 11.79
CA GLU A 173 10.49 16.31 10.32
C GLU A 173 11.87 16.78 9.83
N GLY A 174 12.50 15.99 8.96
CA GLY A 174 13.77 16.35 8.30
C GLY A 174 14.13 15.39 7.15
N ILE A 175 14.09 15.90 5.93
CA ILE A 175 14.43 15.25 4.65
C ILE A 175 15.83 14.57 4.62
N PRO A 176 16.02 13.49 3.83
CA PRO A 176 17.22 12.67 3.83
C PRO A 176 18.29 13.24 2.90
N SER A 177 19.35 13.78 3.47
CA SER A 177 20.69 13.79 2.87
C SER A 177 21.69 14.23 3.94
N ASP A 178 22.60 13.35 4.32
CA ASP A 178 24.04 13.61 4.40
C ASP A 178 24.72 12.54 5.26
N SER A 179 25.80 11.98 4.71
CA SER A 179 26.58 10.86 5.23
C SER A 179 26.94 11.04 6.71
N LYS A 180 26.72 9.98 7.51
CA LYS A 180 27.14 9.95 8.92
C LYS A 180 28.51 9.28 9.04
N THR A 181 29.34 9.83 9.93
CA THR A 181 30.61 9.21 10.34
C THR A 181 30.47 8.69 11.77
N ASN A 182 31.16 7.58 12.09
CA ASN A 182 31.26 7.11 13.47
C ASN A 182 32.23 7.98 14.29
N LYS A 183 32.36 7.72 15.60
CA LYS A 183 33.23 8.49 16.51
C LYS A 183 34.72 8.49 16.10
N ASP A 184 35.11 7.57 15.24
CA ASP A 184 36.47 7.41 14.70
C ASP A 184 36.62 8.02 13.28
N GLY A 185 35.59 8.71 12.77
CA GLY A 185 35.63 9.41 11.49
C GLY A 185 35.40 8.53 10.26
N VAL A 186 34.99 7.27 10.43
CA VAL A 186 34.71 6.33 9.32
C VAL A 186 33.29 6.55 8.80
N LEU A 187 33.15 6.65 7.47
CA LEU A 187 31.84 6.76 6.80
C LEU A 187 31.03 5.49 7.03
N VAL A 188 29.80 5.66 7.53
CA VAL A 188 28.86 4.56 7.75
C VAL A 188 27.61 4.73 6.90
N ASP A 189 27.00 3.61 6.50
CA ASP A 189 25.71 3.61 5.83
C ASP A 189 24.53 3.81 6.81
N GLU A 190 23.31 3.75 6.28
CA GLU A 190 22.07 3.97 7.03
C GLU A 190 21.83 2.93 8.15
N PHE A 191 22.55 1.81 8.14
CA PHE A 191 22.51 0.78 9.18
C PHE A 191 23.68 0.91 10.17
N GLY A 192 24.54 1.92 10.03
CA GLY A 192 25.69 2.17 10.91
C GLY A 192 26.89 1.26 10.63
N LEU A 193 26.91 0.57 9.50
CA LEU A 193 28.02 -0.30 9.11
C LEU A 193 29.10 0.49 8.35
N PRO A 194 30.39 0.21 8.56
CA PRO A 194 31.47 0.90 7.87
C PRO A 194 31.41 0.67 6.36
N GLN A 195 31.40 1.75 5.58
CA GLN A 195 31.54 1.64 4.13
C GLN A 195 33.00 1.34 3.77
N ILE A 196 33.26 0.10 3.37
CA ILE A 196 34.56 -0.32 2.82
C ILE A 196 34.69 0.24 1.39
N PRO A 197 35.80 0.91 1.04
CA PRO A 197 36.03 1.34 -0.33
C PRO A 197 36.18 0.11 -1.23
N ALA A 198 35.35 0.01 -2.27
CA ALA A 198 35.56 -0.96 -3.35
C ALA A 198 36.93 -0.67 -3.99
N SER A 199 37.81 -1.68 -4.01
CA SER A 199 39.04 -1.66 -4.81
C SER A 199 38.74 -1.87 -6.28
#